data_AF-A0A1H6QDI7-F1
#
_entry.id   AF-A0A1H6QDI7-F1
#
_cell.length_a   1.000
_cell.length_b   1.000
_cell.length_c   1.000
_cell.angle_alpha   90.00
_cell.angle_beta   90.00
_cell.angle_gamma   90.00
#
_symmetry.space_group_name_H-M   'P 1'
#
loop_
_entity.id
_entity.type
_entity.pdbx_description
1 polymer ?
#
loop_
_entity_poly.entity_id
_entity_poly.type
_entity_poly.pdbx_seq_one_letter_code
_entity_poly.pdbx_strand_id
1 'polypeptide(L)' 'MSMTITMPGQPLAEAMKKHVAGFLSAQGRSSAAIAAEDWEALRVAKIDQNHHAVGIALLVAASMDQVTGEGVGQ' A
#
# COMPACT_ATOMS: atom_id res chain seq x y z
N MET A 1 8.76 18.17 -24.57
CA MET A 1 7.39 17.61 -24.54
C MET A 1 7.26 16.83 -23.25
N SER A 2 6.50 17.32 -22.27
CA SER A 2 6.28 16.60 -21.01
C SER A 2 5.12 15.63 -21.22
N MET A 3 5.35 14.33 -21.12
CA MET A 3 4.29 13.32 -21.17
C MET A 3 3.67 13.23 -19.77
N THR A 4 2.52 13.88 -19.59
CA THR A 4 1.68 13.70 -18.40
C THR A 4 0.96 12.36 -18.54
N ILE A 5 1.52 11.29 -17.95
CA ILE A 5 0.83 10.00 -17.86
C ILE A 5 -0.28 10.15 -16.81
N THR A 6 -1.49 10.42 -17.28
CA THR A 6 -2.68 10.38 -16.43
C THR A 6 -3.00 8.90 -16.19
N MET A 7 -2.55 8.34 -15.07
CA MET A 7 -2.97 7.00 -14.67
C MET A 7 -4.48 7.03 -14.40
N PRO A 8 -5.31 6.21 -15.07
CA PRO A 8 -6.73 6.15 -14.76
C PRO A 8 -6.93 5.69 -13.30
N GLY A 9 -7.94 6.21 -12.62
CA GLY A 9 -8.20 5.90 -11.20
C GLY A 9 -8.46 4.42 -10.88
N GLN A 10 -8.82 3.61 -11.89
CA GLN A 10 -9.03 2.16 -11.74
C GLN A 10 -7.74 1.40 -11.34
N PRO A 11 -6.60 1.55 -12.06
CA PRO A 11 -5.33 0.94 -11.66
C PRO A 11 -4.89 1.29 -10.23
N LEU A 12 -5.13 2.52 -9.79
CA LEU A 12 -4.77 2.99 -8.45
C LEU A 12 -5.62 2.31 -7.36
N ALA A 13 -6.93 2.24 -7.58
CA ALA A 13 -7.85 1.56 -6.66
C ALA A 13 -7.54 0.06 -6.54
N GLU A 14 -7.21 -0.60 -7.65
CA GLU A 14 -6.84 -2.03 -7.64
C GLU A 14 -5.48 -2.27 -6.97
N ALA A 15 -4.50 -1.38 -7.17
CA ALA A 15 -3.23 -1.43 -6.44
C ALA A 15 -3.43 -1.24 -4.93
N MET A 16 -4.27 -0.27 -4.54
CA MET A 16 -4.63 -0.02 -3.15
C MET A 16 -5.25 -1.26 -2.50
N LYS A 17 -6.25 -1.87 -3.15
CA LYS A 17 -6.89 -3.10 -2.65
C LYS A 17 -5.89 -4.23 -2.45
N LYS A 18 -4.93 -4.42 -3.37
CA LYS A 18 -3.90 -5.45 -3.25
C LYS A 18 -2.99 -5.22 -2.04
N HIS A 19 -2.52 -3.99 -1.82
CA HIS A 19 -1.69 -3.71 -0.64
C HIS A 19 -2.48 -3.81 0.67
N VAL A 20 -3.74 -3.38 0.70
CA VAL A 20 -4.61 -3.55 1.88
C VAL A 20 -4.83 -5.04 2.20
N ALA A 21 -5.14 -5.86 1.19
CA ALA A 21 -5.29 -7.31 1.37
C ALA A 21 -4.00 -7.97 1.87
N GLY A 22 -2.85 -7.59 1.31
CA GLY A 22 -1.54 -8.06 1.75
C GLY A 22 -1.22 -7.67 3.20
N PHE A 23 -1.50 -6.42 3.58
CA PHE A 23 -1.33 -5.94 4.95
C PHE A 23 -2.15 -6.75 5.96
N LEU A 24 -3.43 -7.01 5.66
CA LEU A 24 -4.31 -7.79 6.54
C LEU A 24 -3.86 -9.25 6.65
N SER A 25 -3.41 -9.84 5.54
CA SER A 25 -2.84 -11.19 5.54
C SER A 25 -1.56 -11.28 6.39
N ALA A 26 -0.66 -10.30 6.26
CA ALA A 26 0.55 -10.21 7.08
C ALA A 26 0.25 -9.98 8.57
N GLN A 27 -0.80 -9.22 8.87
CA GLN A 27 -1.29 -9.03 10.24
C GLN A 27 -1.79 -10.35 10.84
N GLY A 28 -2.59 -11.12 10.10
CA GLY A 28 -3.07 -12.44 10.54
C GLY A 28 -1.92 -13.42 10.82
N ARG A 29 -0.91 -13.46 9.93
CA ARG A 29 0.31 -14.25 10.16
C ARG A 29 1.11 -13.79 11.37
N SER A 30 1.19 -12.49 11.62
CA SER A 30 1.84 -11.95 12.82
C SER A 30 1.12 -12.45 14.09
N SER A 31 -0.21 -12.40 14.12
CA SER A 31 -1.00 -12.92 15.26
C SER A 31 -0.81 -14.42 15.47
N ALA A 32 -0.78 -15.21 14.38
CA ALA A 32 -0.52 -16.65 14.46
C ALA A 32 0.89 -16.96 14.96
N ALA A 33 1.90 -16.21 14.49
CA ALA A 33 3.29 -16.37 14.91
C ALA A 33 3.48 -16.04 16.41
N ILE A 34 2.82 -15.00 16.92
CA ILE A 34 2.82 -14.68 18.36
C ILE A 34 2.23 -15.84 19.17
N ALA A 35 1.08 -16.39 18.73
CA ALA A 35 0.44 -17.51 19.43
C ALA A 35 1.28 -18.79 19.44
N ALA A 36 2.16 -18.97 18.45
CA ALA A 36 3.07 -20.10 18.34
C ALA A 36 4.46 -19.84 18.95
N GLU A 37 4.72 -18.65 19.51
CA GLU A 37 6.05 -18.20 19.97
C GLU A 37 7.15 -18.28 18.88
N ASP A 38 6.75 -18.20 17.60
CA ASP A 38 7.66 -18.22 16.45
C ASP A 38 8.10 -16.80 16.09
N TRP A 39 9.22 -16.38 16.69
CA TRP A 39 9.77 -15.04 16.52
C TRP A 39 10.27 -14.76 15.10
N GLU A 40 10.71 -15.78 14.37
CA GLU A 40 11.19 -15.60 13.00
C GLU A 40 10.02 -15.42 12.03
N ALA A 41 8.96 -16.23 12.18
CA ALA A 41 7.72 -16.03 11.44
C ALA A 41 7.09 -14.65 11.74
N LEU A 42 7.15 -14.20 13.00
CA LEU A 42 6.70 -12.86 13.38
C LEU A 42 7.52 -11.77 12.67
N ARG A 43 8.86 -11.89 12.66
CA ARG A 43 9.75 -10.94 11.99
C ARG A 43 9.44 -10.83 10.49
N VAL A 44 9.30 -11.97 9.80
CA VAL A 44 8.96 -12.02 8.38
C VAL A 44 7.59 -11.39 8.12
N ALA A 45 6.58 -11.72 8.93
CA ALA A 45 5.25 -11.15 8.81
C ALA A 45 5.25 -9.63 9.02
N LYS A 46 6.06 -9.12 9.95
CA LYS A 46 6.19 -7.67 10.21
C LYS A 46 6.89 -6.92 9.08
N ILE A 47 7.92 -7.50 8.47
CA ILE A 47 8.57 -6.91 7.30
C ILE A 47 7.56 -6.77 6.15
N ASP A 48 6.78 -7.82 5.91
CA ASP A 48 5.77 -7.82 4.85
C ASP A 48 4.63 -6.84 5.14
N GLN A 49 4.19 -6.78 6.40
CA GLN A 49 3.21 -5.78 6.86
C GLN A 49 3.70 -4.34 6.59
N ASN A 50 4.96 -4.05 6.92
CA ASN A 50 5.56 -2.74 6.66
C ASN A 50 5.68 -2.43 5.17
N HIS A 51 6.05 -3.41 4.35
CA HIS A 51 6.12 -3.24 2.90
C HIS A 51 4.75 -2.84 2.31
N HIS A 52 3.69 -3.52 2.72
CA HIS A 52 2.34 -3.15 2.28
C HIS A 52 1.88 -1.79 2.80
N ALA A 53 2.23 -1.43 4.04
CA ALA A 53 1.93 -0.10 4.60
C ALA A 53 2.62 1.03 3.83
N VAL A 54 3.89 0.85 3.46
CA VAL A 54 4.62 1.80 2.60
C VAL A 54 3.97 1.90 1.23
N GLY A 55 3.59 0.78 0.62
CA GLY A 55 2.88 0.76 -0.66
C GLY A 55 1.56 1.55 -0.61
N ILE A 56 0.76 1.38 0.45
CA ILE A 56 -0.46 2.16 0.69
C ILE A 56 -0.14 3.66 0.77
N ALA A 57 0.84 4.05 1.59
CA ALA A 57 1.21 5.46 1.77
C ALA A 57 1.64 6.12 0.45
N LEU A 58 2.43 5.41 -0.37
CA LEU A 58 2.86 5.90 -1.69
C LEU A 58 1.68 6.08 -2.65
N LEU A 59 0.73 5.13 -2.65
CA LEU A 59 -0.46 5.23 -3.50
C LEU A 59 -1.39 6.36 -3.05
N VAL A 60 -1.52 6.60 -1.73
CA VAL A 60 -2.26 7.77 -1.20
C VAL A 60 -1.60 9.08 -1.62
N ALA A 61 -0.27 9.18 -1.46
CA ALA A 61 0.48 10.37 -1.86
C ALA A 61 0.31 10.67 -3.35
N ALA A 62 0.47 9.65 -4.21
CA ALA A 62 0.27 9.79 -5.64
C ALA A 62 -1.17 10.23 -6.00
N SER A 63 -2.18 9.74 -5.26
CA SER A 63 -3.57 10.19 -5.44
C SER A 63 -3.76 11.67 -5.08
N MET A 64 -3.09 12.16 -4.05
CA MET A 64 -3.18 13.55 -3.62
C MET A 64 -2.47 14.50 -4.59
N ASP A 65 -1.33 14.08 -5.13
CA ASP A 65 -0.58 14.83 -6.16
C ASP A 65 -1.37 14.95 -7.47
N GLN A 66 -2.15 13.94 -7.83
CA GLN A 66 -3.08 14.01 -8.97
C GLN A 66 -4.16 15.08 -8.76
N VAL A 67 -4.74 15.18 -7.56
CA VAL A 67 -5.78 16.17 -7.23
C VAL A 67 -5.24 17.59 -7.23
N THR A 68 -4.03 17.83 -6.71
CA THR A 68 -3.41 19.17 -6.73
C THR A 68 -2.94 19.59 -8.12
N GLY A 69 -2.51 18.66 -8.97
CA GLY A 69 -2.16 18.92 -10.37
C GLY A 69 -3.37 19.29 -11.25
N GLU A 70 -4.55 18.73 -10.95
CA GLU A 70 -5.81 19.06 -11.66
C GLU A 70 -6.47 20.35 -11.14
N GLY A 71 -6.06 20.84 -9.97
CA GLY A 71 -6.65 22.02 -9.29
C GLY A 71 -6.06 23.39 -9.64
N VAL A 72 -4.99 23.48 -10.45
CA VAL A 72 -4.33 24.77 -10.80
C VAL A 72 -4.60 25.17 -12.26
N GLY A 73 -5.86 25.03 -12.69
CA GLY A 73 -6.30 25.34 -14.06
C GLY A 73 -7.64 26.06 -14.16
N GLN A 74 -8.12 26.70 -13.08
CA GLN A 74 -9.31 27.55 -13.10
C GLN A 74 -8.96 28.99 -12.76
#